data_AF-A0A1H6VL20-F1
#
_entry.id   AF-A0A1H6VL20-F1
#
_cell.length_a   1.000
_cell.length_b   1.000
_cell.length_c   1.000
_cell.angle_alpha   90.00
_cell.angle_beta   90.00
_cell.angle_gamma   90.00
#
_symmetry.space_group_name_H-M   'P 1'
#
loop_
_entity.id
_entity.type
_entity.pdbx_description
1 polymer ?
#
loop_
_entity_poly.entity_id
_entity_poly.type
_entity_poly.pdbx_seq_one_letter_code
_entity_poly.pdbx_strand_id
1 'polypeptide(L)'
;MTLTFAENIQDVAYADNEFKNFMKRFNYKYNRKSHFLAVREFQKRGAIHYHLLIDWKYPETLEKESLRALERELGANTWRHGFVNIKPLKGQKKGDKSVDNVGAYLVKYMTKDLYERRLSHNKMYLCSRGLHRPKVYIQDEALKILENGYAYYNKVFHNEYYSDYLGLIKYSEYNKKRCNNRVKSIILCKILYNAFTFLNQLFELILLTEKS
;
A
#
# COMPACT_ATOMS: atom_id res chain seq x y z
N MET A 1 6.36 4.07 -5.46
CA MET A 1 6.76 4.04 -6.89
C MET A 1 5.51 3.99 -7.74
N THR A 2 5.51 4.59 -8.93
CA THR A 2 4.41 4.51 -9.90
C THR A 2 4.97 4.05 -11.23
N LEU A 3 4.38 3.01 -11.83
CA LEU A 3 4.76 2.46 -13.13
C LEU A 3 3.68 2.84 -14.14
N THR A 4 4.05 3.53 -15.21
CA THR A 4 3.12 4.03 -16.22
C THR A 4 3.49 3.48 -17.58
N PHE A 5 2.54 2.86 -18.28
CA PHE A 5 2.75 2.52 -19.69
C PHE A 5 2.91 3.81 -20.52
N ALA A 6 3.75 3.81 -21.55
CA ALA A 6 3.79 4.89 -22.53
C ALA A 6 2.65 4.73 -23.54
N GLU A 7 2.43 3.51 -24.01
CA GLU A 7 1.28 3.14 -24.84
C GLU A 7 -0.03 3.09 -24.05
N ASN A 8 -1.17 3.13 -24.75
CA ASN A 8 -2.49 3.12 -24.12
C ASN A 8 -2.98 1.70 -23.79
N ILE A 9 -2.23 1.00 -22.95
CA ILE A 9 -2.53 -0.38 -22.57
C ILE A 9 -3.72 -0.43 -21.60
N GLN A 10 -4.81 -1.09 -22.02
CA GLN A 10 -6.02 -1.26 -21.20
C GLN A 10 -6.32 -2.73 -20.84
N ASP A 11 -5.61 -3.68 -21.46
CA ASP A 11 -5.71 -5.10 -21.13
C ASP A 11 -5.04 -5.36 -19.78
N VAL A 12 -5.86 -5.73 -18.80
CA VAL A 12 -5.43 -5.97 -17.42
C VAL A 12 -4.54 -7.20 -17.32
N ALA A 13 -4.82 -8.26 -18.06
CA ALA A 13 -4.06 -9.52 -17.99
C ALA A 13 -2.66 -9.32 -18.57
N TYR A 14 -2.57 -8.65 -19.72
CA TYR A 14 -1.29 -8.26 -20.31
C TYR A 14 -0.50 -7.33 -19.38
N ALA A 15 -1.15 -6.27 -18.86
CA ALA A 15 -0.51 -5.32 -17.97
C ALA A 15 0.04 -6.00 -16.70
N ASP A 16 -0.71 -6.95 -16.13
CA ASP A 16 -0.32 -7.71 -14.94
C ASP A 16 0.86 -8.63 -15.18
N ASN A 17 0.94 -9.23 -16.38
CA ASN A 17 2.09 -10.02 -16.77
C ASN A 17 3.34 -9.14 -16.84
N GLU A 18 3.24 -7.94 -17.41
CA GLU A 18 4.39 -7.02 -17.47
C GLU A 18 4.76 -6.44 -16.11
N PHE A 19 3.79 -6.18 -15.24
CA PHE A 19 4.05 -5.86 -13.84
C PHE A 19 4.81 -6.99 -13.13
N LYS A 20 4.41 -8.25 -13.34
CA LYS A 20 5.12 -9.41 -12.80
C LYS A 20 6.55 -9.51 -13.34
N ASN A 21 6.75 -9.26 -14.63
CA ASN A 21 8.07 -9.26 -15.25
C ASN A 21 8.96 -8.13 -14.72
N PHE A 22 8.39 -6.95 -14.48
CA PHE A 22 9.06 -5.85 -13.79
C PHE A 22 9.54 -6.29 -12.40
N MET A 23 8.67 -6.86 -11.58
CA MET A 23 9.06 -7.30 -10.23
C MET A 23 10.18 -8.36 -10.27
N LYS A 24 10.17 -9.27 -11.27
CA LYS A 24 11.27 -10.23 -11.48
C LYS A 24 12.59 -9.52 -11.82
N ARG A 25 12.57 -8.63 -12.82
CA ARG A 25 13.76 -7.87 -13.26
C ARG A 25 14.31 -7.00 -12.13
N PHE A 26 13.42 -6.34 -11.39
CA PHE A 26 13.77 -5.51 -10.23
C PHE A 26 14.44 -6.34 -9.13
N ASN A 27 13.83 -7.47 -8.75
CA ASN A 27 14.38 -8.39 -7.75
C ASN A 27 15.74 -8.96 -8.17
N TYR A 28 15.89 -9.33 -9.44
CA TYR A 28 17.16 -9.82 -10.00
C TYR A 28 18.24 -8.73 -9.95
N LYS A 29 17.93 -7.53 -10.44
CA LYS A 29 18.86 -6.40 -10.49
C LYS A 29 19.43 -6.03 -9.11
N TYR A 30 18.59 -6.02 -8.09
CA TYR A 30 18.99 -5.66 -6.72
C TYR A 30 19.27 -6.88 -5.83
N ASN A 31 19.38 -8.08 -6.42
CA ASN A 31 19.62 -9.36 -5.75
C ASN A 31 18.79 -9.52 -4.45
N ARG A 32 17.47 -9.33 -4.55
CA ARG A 32 16.57 -9.32 -3.39
C ARG A 32 15.22 -9.96 -3.70
N LYS A 33 14.47 -10.25 -2.64
CA LYS A 33 13.04 -10.57 -2.71
C LYS A 33 12.27 -9.41 -2.11
N SER A 34 11.62 -8.62 -2.95
CA SER A 34 10.84 -7.47 -2.48
C SER A 34 9.48 -7.85 -1.91
N HIS A 35 9.15 -7.24 -0.78
CA HIS A 35 7.79 -7.15 -0.30
C HIS A 35 7.10 -5.94 -0.94
N PHE A 36 5.90 -6.13 -1.47
CA PHE A 36 5.17 -5.05 -2.12
C PHE A 36 3.66 -5.20 -2.07
N LEU A 37 3.00 -4.05 -2.25
CA LEU A 37 1.58 -3.92 -2.58
C LEU A 37 1.43 -3.00 -3.79
N ALA A 38 0.61 -3.37 -4.74
CA ALA A 38 0.34 -2.55 -5.91
C ALA A 38 -1.16 -2.47 -6.21
N VAL A 39 -1.59 -1.31 -6.69
CA VAL A 39 -2.97 -1.04 -7.12
C VAL A 39 -2.92 -0.58 -8.57
N ARG A 40 -3.88 -1.07 -9.37
CA ARG A 40 -4.10 -0.58 -10.74
C ARG A 40 -4.97 0.66 -10.66
N GLU A 41 -4.60 1.70 -11.39
CA GLU A 41 -5.50 2.82 -11.67
C GLU A 41 -5.55 3.06 -13.18
N PHE A 42 -6.71 3.46 -13.69
CA PHE A 42 -6.83 3.88 -15.09
C PHE A 42 -6.53 5.38 -15.19
N GLN A 43 -5.51 5.74 -15.96
CA GLN A 43 -5.23 7.14 -16.27
C GLN A 43 -6.39 7.77 -17.05
N LYS A 44 -6.47 9.11 -17.08
CA LYS A 44 -7.48 9.84 -17.88
C LYS A 44 -7.54 9.40 -19.35
N ARG A 45 -6.41 8.97 -19.92
CA ARG A 45 -6.29 8.46 -21.30
C ARG A 45 -6.76 7.00 -21.49
N GLY A 46 -7.07 6.31 -20.40
CA GLY A 46 -7.47 4.90 -20.37
C GLY A 46 -6.34 3.91 -20.13
N ALA A 47 -5.08 4.34 -20.11
CA ALA A 47 -3.96 3.43 -19.88
C ALA A 47 -3.89 3.03 -18.41
N ILE A 48 -3.56 1.76 -18.17
CA ILE A 48 -3.30 1.27 -16.82
C ILE A 48 -2.00 1.91 -16.30
N HIS A 49 -1.98 2.27 -15.02
CA HIS A 49 -0.74 2.47 -14.27
C HIS A 49 -0.79 1.72 -12.94
N TYR A 50 0.37 1.45 -12.38
CA TYR A 50 0.50 0.77 -11.09
C TYR A 50 1.01 1.74 -10.04
N HIS A 51 0.27 1.91 -8.95
CA HIS A 51 0.78 2.51 -7.72
C HIS A 51 1.36 1.42 -6.85
N LEU A 52 2.69 1.37 -6.79
CA LEU A 52 3.48 0.35 -6.13
C LEU A 52 4.08 0.90 -4.83
N LEU A 53 3.67 0.32 -3.71
CA LEU A 53 4.40 0.39 -2.46
C LEU A 53 5.35 -0.80 -2.35
N ILE A 54 6.64 -0.53 -2.17
CA ILE A 54 7.69 -1.56 -2.16
C ILE A 54 8.69 -1.28 -1.04
N ASP A 55 9.17 -2.33 -0.38
CA ASP A 55 10.13 -2.29 0.72
C ASP A 55 11.57 -1.98 0.28
N TRP A 56 11.73 -1.12 -0.72
CA TRP A 56 13.02 -0.84 -1.32
C TRP A 56 13.74 0.30 -0.61
N LYS A 57 14.90 -0.02 -0.03
CA LYS A 57 15.87 0.94 0.46
C LYS A 57 16.82 1.29 -0.68
N TYR A 58 16.66 2.49 -1.22
CA TYR A 58 17.66 3.09 -2.11
C TYR A 58 18.55 4.05 -1.30
N PRO A 59 19.75 4.41 -1.77
CA PRO A 59 20.68 5.27 -1.00
C PRO A 59 20.00 6.58 -0.60
N GLU A 60 20.05 6.94 0.70
CA GLU A 60 19.24 8.02 1.30
C GLU A 60 19.65 9.45 0.89
N THR A 61 20.51 9.64 -0.10
CA THR A 61 21.03 10.96 -0.51
C THR A 61 21.12 11.13 -2.03
N LEU A 62 20.08 10.70 -2.76
CA LEU A 62 20.00 11.05 -4.18
C LEU A 62 19.53 12.49 -4.33
N GLU A 63 20.41 13.34 -4.85
CA GLU A 63 20.00 14.62 -5.42
C GLU A 63 18.90 14.41 -6.47
N LYS A 64 18.12 15.46 -6.72
CA LYS A 64 16.96 15.40 -7.62
C LYS A 64 17.31 14.85 -9.01
N GLU A 65 18.47 15.19 -9.54
CA GLU A 65 18.90 14.69 -10.85
C GLU A 65 19.30 13.22 -10.80
N SER A 66 19.96 12.76 -9.74
CA SER A 66 20.28 11.34 -9.54
C SER A 66 19.02 10.48 -9.38
N LEU A 67 17.98 11.01 -8.73
CA LEU A 67 16.67 10.34 -8.65
C LEU A 67 16.03 10.21 -10.04
N ARG A 68 16.08 11.28 -10.85
CA ARG A 68 15.55 11.26 -12.23
C ARG A 68 16.34 10.32 -13.13
N ALA A 69 17.66 10.26 -12.98
CA ALA A 69 18.50 9.31 -13.70
C ALA A 69 18.12 7.87 -13.35
N LEU A 70 17.88 7.59 -12.07
CA LEU A 70 17.41 6.29 -11.59
C LEU A 70 16.01 5.95 -12.11
N GLU A 71 15.08 6.90 -12.12
CA GLU A 71 13.74 6.74 -12.72
C GLU A 71 13.81 6.40 -14.22
N ARG A 72 14.65 7.12 -14.98
CA ARG A 72 14.88 6.86 -16.41
C ARG A 72 15.49 5.48 -16.64
N GLU A 73 16.49 5.12 -15.84
CA GLU A 73 17.16 3.83 -15.93
C GLU A 73 16.19 2.68 -15.62
N LEU A 74 15.40 2.80 -14.55
CA LEU A 74 14.38 1.81 -14.22
C LEU A 74 13.32 1.76 -15.31
N GLY A 75 12.89 2.90 -15.85
CA GLY A 75 11.99 3.01 -16.99
C GLY A 75 12.48 2.24 -18.20
N ALA A 76 13.73 2.48 -18.60
CA ALA A 76 14.33 1.90 -19.81
C ALA A 76 14.66 0.41 -19.66
N ASN A 77 15.25 0.00 -18.54
CA ASN A 77 15.86 -1.33 -18.42
C ASN A 77 15.02 -2.32 -17.61
N THR A 78 14.24 -1.84 -16.63
CA THR A 78 13.51 -2.69 -15.68
C THR A 78 12.01 -2.70 -15.98
N TRP A 79 11.38 -1.54 -16.20
CA TRP A 79 9.98 -1.43 -16.59
C TRP A 79 9.81 -1.76 -18.07
N ARG A 80 10.58 -1.12 -18.96
CA ARG A 80 10.63 -1.31 -20.42
C ARG A 80 9.37 -0.91 -21.19
N HIS A 81 8.32 -0.44 -20.51
CA HIS A 81 7.04 -0.11 -21.14
C HIS A 81 6.62 1.34 -20.94
N GLY A 82 7.49 2.21 -20.42
CA GLY A 82 7.19 3.62 -20.20
C GLY A 82 7.96 4.20 -19.03
N PHE A 83 7.25 4.86 -18.11
CA PHE A 83 7.84 5.71 -17.10
C PHE A 83 7.75 5.12 -15.70
N VAL A 84 8.80 5.34 -14.90
CA VAL A 84 8.83 5.03 -13.47
C VAL A 84 8.94 6.34 -12.70
N ASN A 85 8.13 6.50 -11.66
CA ASN A 85 8.23 7.61 -10.72
C ASN A 85 8.47 7.07 -9.31
N ILE A 86 9.45 7.60 -8.60
CA ILE A 86 9.81 7.20 -7.23
C ILE A 86 9.45 8.34 -6.29
N LYS A 87 8.65 7.99 -5.28
CA LYS A 87 8.37 8.86 -4.13
C LYS A 87 8.75 8.10 -2.86
N PRO A 88 9.76 8.56 -2.10
CA PRO A 88 10.04 8.00 -0.79
C PRO A 88 8.90 8.31 0.18
N LEU A 89 8.71 7.42 1.15
CA LEU A 89 7.73 7.61 2.21
C LEU A 89 8.28 8.37 3.41
N LYS A 90 9.58 8.24 3.66
CA LYS A 90 10.27 9.04 4.66
C LYS A 90 10.72 10.35 4.02
N GLY A 91 10.59 11.44 4.77
CA GLY A 91 11.13 12.73 4.35
C GLY A 91 12.62 12.61 4.06
N GLN A 92 13.08 13.18 2.93
CA GLN A 92 14.47 13.07 2.51
C GLN A 92 15.36 14.10 3.18
N LYS A 93 14.77 15.21 3.65
CA LYS A 93 15.47 16.30 4.33
C LYS A 93 15.01 16.42 5.78
N LYS A 94 15.90 16.95 6.62
CA LYS A 94 15.57 17.38 7.99
C LYS A 94 14.43 18.41 7.92
N GLY A 95 13.21 18.01 8.30
CA GLY A 95 12.01 18.84 8.24
C GLY A 95 10.93 18.37 7.24
N ASP A 96 11.24 17.43 6.34
CA ASP A 96 10.24 16.84 5.45
C ASP A 96 9.27 15.94 6.25
N LYS A 97 7.97 16.16 6.08
CA LYS A 97 6.94 15.33 6.73
C LYS A 97 6.95 13.93 6.12
N SER A 98 7.09 12.91 6.95
CA SER A 98 6.86 11.52 6.57
C SER A 98 5.42 11.30 6.13
N VAL A 99 5.21 10.35 5.23
CA VAL A 99 3.86 9.86 4.91
C VAL A 99 3.40 8.97 6.05
N ASP A 100 2.71 9.57 7.02
CA ASP A 100 2.27 8.89 8.25
C ASP A 100 1.16 7.85 8.00
N ASN A 101 0.45 7.94 6.87
CA ASN A 101 -0.63 7.04 6.50
C ASN A 101 -0.48 6.52 5.05
N VAL A 102 0.55 5.69 4.84
CA VAL A 102 0.76 4.96 3.58
C VAL A 102 -0.46 4.09 3.23
N GLY A 103 -1.17 3.64 4.28
CA GLY A 103 -2.52 3.09 4.27
C GLY A 103 -3.48 3.81 3.33
N ALA A 104 -3.85 5.01 3.74
CA ALA A 104 -4.74 5.90 3.02
C ALA A 104 -4.23 6.24 1.61
N TYR A 105 -2.91 6.34 1.41
CA TYR A 105 -2.34 6.62 0.10
C TYR A 105 -2.75 5.56 -0.93
N LEU A 106 -2.60 4.27 -0.61
CA LEU A 106 -2.98 3.22 -1.55
C LEU A 106 -4.50 3.01 -1.64
N VAL A 107 -5.23 3.18 -0.53
CA VAL A 107 -6.71 3.10 -0.52
C VAL A 107 -7.32 4.15 -1.44
N LYS A 108 -6.78 5.38 -1.47
CA LYS A 108 -7.22 6.44 -2.39
C LYS A 108 -7.22 6.00 -3.86
N TYR A 109 -6.25 5.17 -4.26
CA TYR A 109 -6.18 4.70 -5.65
C TYR A 109 -7.10 3.49 -5.89
N MET A 110 -7.28 2.63 -4.89
CA MET A 110 -8.27 1.54 -5.02
C MET A 110 -9.69 2.11 -5.16
N THR A 111 -10.03 3.15 -4.40
CA THR A 111 -11.40 3.66 -4.37
C THR A 111 -11.80 4.39 -5.65
N LYS A 112 -10.85 4.96 -6.38
CA LYS A 112 -11.11 5.61 -7.67
C LYS A 112 -11.63 4.63 -8.71
N ASP A 113 -11.09 3.42 -8.74
CA ASP A 113 -11.42 2.41 -9.74
C ASP A 113 -12.34 1.31 -9.19
N LEU A 114 -12.94 1.50 -8.00
CA LEU A 114 -13.88 0.54 -7.40
C LEU A 114 -15.04 0.17 -8.33
N TYR A 115 -15.50 1.12 -9.14
CA TYR A 115 -16.61 0.95 -10.09
C TYR A 115 -16.13 0.70 -11.52
N GLU A 116 -14.83 0.56 -11.74
CA GLU A 116 -14.28 0.32 -13.06
C GLU A 116 -14.61 -1.11 -13.51
N ARG A 117 -15.54 -1.24 -14.46
CA ARG A 117 -16.02 -2.54 -14.96
C ARG A 117 -14.89 -3.42 -15.47
N ARG A 118 -13.82 -2.83 -16.02
CA ARG A 118 -12.63 -3.56 -16.50
C ARG A 118 -11.88 -4.28 -15.37
N LEU A 119 -12.06 -3.88 -14.11
CA LEU A 119 -11.46 -4.51 -12.94
C LEU A 119 -12.40 -5.44 -12.17
N SER A 120 -13.68 -5.51 -12.53
CA SER A 120 -14.73 -6.23 -11.78
C SER A 120 -14.43 -7.71 -11.49
N HIS A 121 -13.66 -8.38 -12.36
CA HIS A 121 -13.29 -9.80 -12.21
C HIS A 121 -11.83 -9.99 -11.76
N ASN A 122 -11.12 -8.90 -11.48
CA ASN A 122 -9.71 -8.90 -11.10
C ASN A 122 -9.55 -8.61 -9.61
N LYS A 123 -8.42 -9.02 -9.05
CA LYS A 123 -8.06 -8.59 -7.68
C LYS A 123 -7.87 -7.08 -7.68
N MET A 124 -8.50 -6.38 -6.73
CA MET A 124 -8.36 -4.93 -6.54
C MET A 124 -6.90 -4.48 -6.35
N TYR A 125 -6.06 -5.39 -5.84
CA TYR A 125 -4.65 -5.14 -5.62
C TYR A 125 -3.80 -6.39 -5.86
N LEU A 126 -2.51 -6.15 -6.05
CA LEU A 126 -1.47 -7.16 -6.14
C LEU A 126 -0.57 -7.09 -4.91
N CYS A 127 -0.04 -8.23 -4.48
CA CYS A 127 0.86 -8.29 -3.35
C CYS A 127 1.94 -9.36 -3.54
N SER A 128 3.10 -9.16 -2.91
CA SER A 128 4.10 -10.22 -2.76
C SER A 128 3.58 -11.34 -1.85
N ARG A 129 4.20 -12.52 -1.96
CA ARG A 129 4.03 -13.58 -0.95
C ARG A 129 4.84 -13.23 0.31
N GLY A 130 4.47 -13.80 1.45
CA GLY A 130 5.22 -13.63 2.71
C GLY A 130 4.92 -12.34 3.48
N LEU A 131 3.95 -11.52 3.05
CA LEU A 131 3.49 -10.39 3.86
C LEU A 131 2.84 -10.91 5.15
N HIS A 132 3.26 -10.36 6.29
CA HIS A 132 2.58 -10.59 7.56
C HIS A 132 1.13 -10.11 7.43
N ARG A 133 0.20 -11.01 7.74
CA ARG A 133 -1.22 -10.68 7.83
C ARG A 133 -1.51 -10.27 9.26
N PRO A 134 -2.29 -9.21 9.47
CA PRO A 134 -2.65 -8.81 10.82
C PRO A 134 -3.60 -9.83 11.41
N LYS A 135 -3.56 -9.87 12.75
CA LYS A 135 -4.48 -10.66 13.54
C LYS A 135 -5.85 -10.02 13.51
N VAL A 136 -6.84 -10.87 13.41
CA VAL A 136 -8.21 -10.51 13.15
C VAL A 136 -9.05 -11.19 14.21
N TYR A 137 -9.73 -10.38 15.00
CA TYR A 137 -10.56 -10.80 16.12
C TYR A 137 -12.02 -10.44 15.85
N ILE A 138 -12.95 -11.28 16.29
CA ILE A 138 -14.40 -11.10 16.07
C ILE A 138 -15.17 -11.36 17.37
N GLN A 139 -16.35 -10.74 17.50
CA GLN A 139 -17.31 -10.95 18.59
C GLN A 139 -16.66 -10.86 19.99
N ASP A 140 -16.85 -11.86 20.86
CA ASP A 140 -16.41 -11.84 22.25
C ASP A 140 -14.89 -11.67 22.39
N GLU A 141 -14.11 -12.24 21.48
CA GLU A 141 -12.66 -12.09 21.49
C GLU A 141 -12.25 -10.64 21.18
N ALA A 142 -12.97 -9.99 20.25
CA ALA A 142 -12.79 -8.58 19.96
C ALA A 142 -13.22 -7.68 21.14
N LEU A 143 -14.34 -8.00 21.81
CA LEU A 143 -14.83 -7.25 22.98
C LEU A 143 -13.84 -7.32 24.14
N LYS A 144 -13.34 -8.52 24.46
CA LYS A 144 -12.30 -8.71 25.49
C LYS A 144 -11.05 -7.91 25.20
N ILE A 145 -10.62 -7.83 23.94
CA ILE A 145 -9.46 -7.03 23.55
C ILE A 145 -9.75 -5.54 23.80
N LEU A 146 -10.93 -5.05 23.42
CA LEU A 146 -11.31 -3.64 23.61
C LEU A 146 -11.37 -3.25 25.09
N GLU A 147 -11.98 -4.09 25.92
CA GLU A 147 -12.12 -3.91 27.37
C GLU A 147 -10.77 -3.92 28.10
N ASN A 148 -9.84 -4.80 27.71
CA ASN A 148 -8.56 -5.01 28.41
C ASN A 148 -7.43 -4.01 28.06
N GLY A 149 -7.72 -2.88 27.41
CA GLY A 149 -6.70 -1.83 27.30
C GLY A 149 -6.76 -0.89 26.11
N TYR A 150 -7.74 -1.00 25.21
CA TYR A 150 -7.83 -0.07 24.08
C TYR A 150 -8.59 1.22 24.40
N ALA A 151 -9.34 1.27 25.51
CA ALA A 151 -9.91 2.50 26.03
C ALA A 151 -8.86 3.59 26.36
N TYR A 152 -7.59 3.19 26.57
CA TYR A 152 -6.45 4.08 26.87
C TYR A 152 -5.68 4.59 25.64
N TYR A 153 -5.97 4.09 24.43
CA TYR A 153 -5.27 4.56 23.23
C TYR A 153 -6.02 5.70 22.55
N ASN A 154 -5.27 6.70 22.07
CA ASN A 154 -5.86 7.81 21.33
C ASN A 154 -6.46 7.29 20.02
N LYS A 155 -7.78 7.48 19.88
CA LYS A 155 -8.50 7.29 18.63
C LYS A 155 -7.94 8.28 17.60
N VAL A 156 -7.40 7.77 16.50
CA VAL A 156 -6.80 8.62 15.44
C VAL A 156 -7.73 8.84 14.26
N PHE A 157 -8.75 8.00 14.13
CA PHE A 157 -9.78 8.14 13.12
C PHE A 157 -11.07 7.50 13.61
N HIS A 158 -12.20 8.10 13.23
CA HIS A 158 -13.53 7.59 13.50
C HIS A 158 -14.41 7.87 12.29
N ASN A 159 -15.22 6.90 11.90
CA ASN A 159 -16.24 7.09 10.90
C ASN A 159 -17.45 6.20 11.21
N GLU A 160 -18.63 6.66 10.84
CA GLU A 160 -19.87 5.89 10.91
C GLU A 160 -20.53 5.90 9.54
N TYR A 161 -20.98 4.74 9.07
CA TYR A 161 -21.67 4.62 7.79
C TYR A 161 -22.69 3.50 7.84
N TYR A 162 -23.74 3.61 7.05
CA TYR A 162 -24.73 2.55 6.89
C TYR A 162 -24.30 1.58 5.80
N SER A 163 -24.44 0.29 6.10
CA SER A 163 -24.31 -0.81 5.16
C SER A 163 -25.69 -1.44 4.95
N ASP A 164 -26.09 -1.66 3.70
CA ASP A 164 -27.38 -2.28 3.37
C ASP A 164 -27.57 -3.67 4.01
N TYR A 165 -26.47 -4.36 4.30
CA TYR A 165 -26.47 -5.72 4.86
C TYR A 165 -26.33 -5.77 6.38
N LEU A 166 -25.58 -4.83 6.96
CA LEU A 166 -25.20 -4.87 8.38
C LEU A 166 -25.76 -3.70 9.20
N GLY A 167 -26.51 -2.79 8.58
CA GLY A 167 -27.00 -1.59 9.24
C GLY A 167 -25.88 -0.60 9.55
N LEU A 168 -25.98 0.08 10.69
CA LEU A 168 -25.00 1.08 11.11
C LEU A 168 -23.66 0.43 11.48
N ILE A 169 -22.62 0.74 10.72
CA ILE A 169 -21.23 0.36 11.01
C ILE A 169 -20.49 1.52 11.63
N LYS A 170 -19.88 1.27 12.80
CA LYS A 170 -18.95 2.19 13.45
C LYS A 170 -17.53 1.69 13.24
N TYR A 171 -16.70 2.50 12.59
CA TYR A 171 -15.29 2.24 12.39
C TYR A 171 -14.44 3.18 13.25
N SER A 172 -13.43 2.64 13.93
CA SER A 172 -12.46 3.42 14.70
C SER A 172 -11.07 2.86 14.51
N GLU A 173 -10.09 3.74 14.31
CA GLU A 173 -8.68 3.40 14.22
C GLU A 173 -7.94 3.93 15.44
N TYR A 174 -7.05 3.11 16.00
CA TYR A 174 -6.25 3.43 17.18
C TYR A 174 -4.76 3.23 16.84
N ASN A 175 -3.92 4.21 17.15
CA ASN A 175 -2.48 4.15 16.85
C ASN A 175 -1.66 4.14 18.13
N LYS A 176 -1.00 3.01 18.42
CA LYS A 176 -0.16 2.84 19.61
C LYS A 176 1.10 3.72 19.63
N LYS A 177 1.63 4.14 18.47
CA LYS A 177 2.85 4.95 18.38
C LYS A 177 2.63 6.45 18.62
N ARG A 178 1.40 6.94 18.48
CA ARG A 178 1.05 8.34 18.81
C ARG A 178 0.87 8.55 20.32
N CYS A 179 0.93 7.49 21.11
CA CYS A 179 1.18 7.53 22.56
C CYS A 179 2.65 7.13 22.78
N ASN A 180 3.35 7.84 23.66
CA ASN A 180 4.81 7.81 23.83
C ASN A 180 5.48 6.42 23.88
N ASN A 181 6.65 6.36 23.22
CA ASN A 181 7.80 5.45 23.33
C ASN A 181 7.62 3.95 23.68
N ARG A 182 8.17 3.13 22.77
CA ARG A 182 8.56 1.71 22.88
C ARG A 182 7.41 0.70 22.97
N VAL A 183 7.06 0.13 21.80
CA VAL A 183 6.86 -1.32 21.50
C VAL A 183 6.11 -1.45 20.16
N LYS A 184 6.56 -2.38 19.30
CA LYS A 184 6.05 -2.58 17.91
C LYS A 184 5.07 -3.75 17.85
N SER A 185 3.74 -3.48 17.86
CA SER A 185 2.69 -4.38 17.33
C SER A 185 1.30 -3.70 17.26
N ILE A 186 0.66 -3.72 16.09
CA ILE A 186 -0.70 -3.17 15.87
C ILE A 186 -1.68 -4.34 15.69
N ILE A 187 -2.82 -4.28 16.38
CA ILE A 187 -3.93 -5.23 16.29
C ILE A 187 -5.14 -4.47 15.74
N LEU A 188 -5.76 -4.98 14.68
CA LEU A 188 -6.95 -4.40 14.05
C LEU A 188 -8.18 -5.22 14.45
N CYS A 189 -9.11 -4.57 15.15
CA CYS A 189 -10.44 -5.09 15.47
C CYS A 189 -11.34 -4.97 14.22
N LYS A 190 -12.04 -6.05 13.86
CA LYS A 190 -12.60 -6.29 12.51
C LYS A 190 -14.08 -5.93 12.43
N ILE A 191 -14.51 -5.20 11.40
CA ILE A 191 -15.79 -5.45 10.72
C ILE A 191 -15.62 -5.24 9.19
N LEU A 192 -16.11 -6.26 8.46
CA LEU A 192 -16.30 -6.43 7.02
C LEU A 192 -15.15 -6.92 6.12
N TYR A 193 -15.54 -7.85 5.26
CA TYR A 193 -14.75 -8.76 4.44
C TYR A 193 -14.42 -8.09 3.08
N ASN A 194 -13.25 -8.42 2.51
CA ASN A 194 -12.74 -8.02 1.19
C ASN A 194 -11.95 -6.70 1.09
N ALA A 195 -12.47 -5.53 1.51
CA ALA A 195 -11.67 -4.28 1.51
C ALA A 195 -10.64 -4.22 2.66
N PHE A 196 -10.95 -4.93 3.75
CA PHE A 196 -10.18 -4.95 5.00
C PHE A 196 -8.89 -5.76 4.86
N THR A 197 -8.85 -6.76 4.00
CA THR A 197 -7.67 -7.61 3.72
C THR A 197 -6.50 -6.81 3.13
N PHE A 198 -6.78 -5.71 2.42
CA PHE A 198 -5.77 -4.84 1.82
C PHE A 198 -5.13 -3.87 2.82
N LEU A 199 -5.96 -3.10 3.54
CA LEU A 199 -5.51 -2.21 4.63
C LEU A 199 -4.65 -2.97 5.64
N ASN A 200 -5.04 -4.21 5.91
CA ASN A 200 -4.35 -5.13 6.79
C ASN A 200 -2.94 -5.54 6.32
N GLN A 201 -2.75 -5.82 5.03
CA GLN A 201 -1.42 -6.17 4.48
C GLN A 201 -0.51 -4.93 4.33
N LEU A 202 -1.10 -3.75 4.28
CA LEU A 202 -0.45 -2.46 4.07
C LEU A 202 0.31 -1.95 5.30
N PHE A 203 -0.16 -2.26 6.51
CA PHE A 203 0.46 -1.84 7.76
C PHE A 203 1.80 -2.56 8.08
N GLU A 204 1.99 -3.80 7.63
CA GLU A 204 3.22 -4.57 7.90
C GLU A 204 4.38 -4.21 6.98
N LEU A 205 4.11 -3.78 5.75
CA LEU A 205 5.17 -3.25 4.87
C LEU A 205 5.83 -2.01 5.48
N ILE A 206 5.04 -1.19 6.17
CA ILE A 206 5.51 -0.01 6.89
C ILE A 206 6.40 -0.44 8.08
N LEU A 207 6.02 -1.49 8.83
CA LEU A 207 6.78 -1.98 9.98
C LEU A 207 8.13 -2.62 9.60
N LEU A 208 8.22 -3.28 8.44
CA LEU A 208 9.45 -3.89 7.93
C LEU A 208 10.50 -2.85 7.47
N THR A 209 10.06 -1.70 6.92
CA THR A 209 10.96 -0.59 6.53
C THR A 209 11.56 0.19 7.71
N GLU A 210 11.12 -0.09 8.94
CA GLU A 210 11.62 0.52 10.18
C GLU A 210 12.47 -0.41 11.06
N LYS A 211 12.70 -1.68 10.64
CA LYS A 211 13.48 -2.69 11.40
C LYS A 211 14.87 -2.97 10.82
N SER A 212 15.28 -2.25 9.79
CA SER A 212 16.64 -2.31 9.23
C SER A 212 17.23 -0.92 9.11
#